data_AF-A0A353H486-F1
#
_entry.id   AF-A0A353H486-F1
#
_cell.length_a   1.000
_cell.length_b   1.000
_cell.length_c   1.000
_cell.angle_alpha   90.00
_cell.angle_beta   90.00
_cell.angle_gamma   90.00
#
_symmetry.space_group_name_H-M   'P 1'
#
loop_
_entity.id
_entity.type
_entity.pdbx_description
1 polymer ?
#
loop_
_entity_poly.entity_id
_entity_poly.type
_entity_poly.pdbx_seq_one_letter_code
_entity_poly.pdbx_strand_id
1 'polypeptide(L)'
;MGLFSGLFKPRPYPSENRKEVADLIDELIRIGKLDDYLSEHPGGQFNAQCRHIGAIRIGRRLDAIGGLPLMQYAQEQVRRKAGKNLSSHLEYAWDEVGSWIH
;
A
#
# COMPACT_ATOMS: atom_id res chain seq x y z
N MET A 1 -1.42 6.21 -30.36
CA MET A 1 -1.95 6.88 -29.16
C MET A 1 -0.97 6.66 -28.01
N GLY A 2 -0.42 7.73 -27.46
CA GLY A 2 0.87 7.74 -26.74
C GLY A 2 0.91 6.93 -25.44
N LEU A 3 1.95 6.09 -25.31
CA LEU A 3 2.27 5.24 -24.15
C LEU A 3 3.26 5.91 -23.16
N PHE A 4 3.23 7.23 -23.01
CA PHE A 4 4.23 7.95 -22.19
C PHE A 4 3.68 9.01 -21.22
N SER A 5 2.36 9.09 -21.01
CA SER A 5 1.74 10.14 -20.19
C SER A 5 1.93 9.98 -18.67
N GLY A 6 2.64 8.96 -18.18
CA GLY A 6 2.70 8.63 -16.75
C GLY A 6 3.99 8.99 -16.00
N LEU A 7 5.06 9.44 -16.66
CA LEU A 7 6.41 9.43 -16.07
C LEU A 7 6.68 10.57 -15.07
N PHE A 8 5.84 11.61 -15.00
CA PHE A 8 6.04 12.78 -14.14
C PHE A 8 4.79 13.18 -13.36
N LYS A 9 4.08 12.23 -12.75
CA LYS A 9 3.22 12.62 -11.62
C LYS A 9 4.16 13.08 -10.49
N PRO A 10 4.04 14.31 -9.97
CA PRO A 10 4.85 14.74 -8.84
C PRO A 10 4.64 13.76 -7.68
N ARG A 11 5.73 13.41 -7.00
CA ARG A 11 5.68 12.52 -5.84
C ARG A 11 4.74 13.14 -4.80
N PRO A 12 3.75 12.40 -4.28
CA PRO A 12 2.77 12.93 -3.32
C PRO A 12 3.35 13.06 -1.90
N TYR A 13 4.66 13.33 -1.79
CA TYR A 13 5.38 13.39 -0.52
C TYR A 13 6.59 14.32 -0.61
N PRO A 14 6.95 15.01 0.49
CA PRO A 14 8.17 15.82 0.58
C PRO A 14 9.45 15.01 0.31
N SER A 15 10.51 15.65 -0.18
CA SER A 15 11.77 14.97 -0.48
C SER A 15 12.46 14.36 0.74
N GLU A 16 12.24 14.93 1.92
CA GLU A 16 12.76 14.44 3.21
C GLU A 16 12.21 13.05 3.57
N ASN A 17 10.96 12.74 3.24
CA ASN A 17 10.35 11.44 3.52
C ASN A 17 10.69 10.38 2.46
N ARG A 18 11.48 10.71 1.43
CA ARG A 18 11.69 9.82 0.28
C ARG A 18 12.21 8.44 0.67
N LYS A 19 13.17 8.39 1.59
CA LYS A 19 13.75 7.11 2.05
C LYS A 19 12.70 6.28 2.78
N GLU A 20 12.01 6.90 3.73
CA GLU A 20 10.98 6.23 4.53
C GLU A 20 9.84 5.70 3.64
N VAL A 21 9.33 6.52 2.70
CA VAL A 21 8.28 6.10 1.77
C VAL A 21 8.74 4.94 0.89
N ALA A 22 9.98 4.96 0.40
CA ALA A 22 10.52 3.85 -0.38
C ALA A 22 10.60 2.55 0.44
N ASP A 23 11.11 2.64 1.68
CA ASP A 23 11.24 1.50 2.58
C ASP A 23 9.84 0.91 2.93
N LEU A 24 8.84 1.75 3.19
CA LEU A 24 7.45 1.34 3.44
C LEU A 24 6.81 0.63 2.25
N ILE A 25 7.02 1.16 1.04
CA ILE A 25 6.48 0.55 -0.19
C ILE A 25 7.17 -0.80 -0.46
N ASP A 26 8.48 -0.88 -0.29
CA ASP A 26 9.21 -2.14 -0.47
C ASP A 26 8.82 -3.19 0.59
N GLU A 27 8.50 -2.77 1.82
CA GLU A 27 7.91 -3.65 2.84
C GLU A 27 6.52 -4.15 2.43
N LEU A 28 5.63 -3.31 1.92
CA LEU A 28 4.32 -3.74 1.39
C LEU A 28 4.48 -4.81 0.32
N ILE A 29 5.33 -4.56 -0.68
CA ILE A 29 5.56 -5.50 -1.78
C ILE A 29 6.10 -6.83 -1.26
N ARG A 30 6.95 -6.81 -0.22
CA ARG A 30 7.45 -8.02 0.42
C ARG A 30 6.33 -8.78 1.12
N ILE A 31 5.51 -8.10 1.95
CA ILE A 31 4.35 -8.68 2.62
C ILE A 31 3.43 -9.35 1.60
N GLY A 32 3.01 -8.62 0.56
CA GLY A 32 2.11 -9.16 -0.46
C GLY A 32 2.66 -10.40 -1.18
N LYS A 33 3.99 -10.50 -1.35
CA LYS A 33 4.62 -11.66 -2.01
C LYS A 33 4.84 -12.86 -1.08
N LEU A 34 4.99 -12.64 0.22
CA LEU A 34 5.29 -13.71 1.18
C LEU A 34 4.04 -14.20 1.90
N ASP A 35 3.23 -13.28 2.38
CA ASP A 35 2.14 -13.55 3.34
C ASP A 35 0.75 -13.24 2.77
N ASP A 36 0.67 -12.49 1.66
CA ASP A 36 -0.55 -11.80 1.22
C ASP A 36 -0.99 -10.69 2.22
N TYR A 37 -2.01 -9.92 1.88
CA TYR A 37 -2.57 -8.86 2.74
C TYR A 37 -3.84 -9.31 3.47
N LEU A 38 -4.44 -10.42 3.03
CA LEU A 38 -5.64 -11.01 3.59
C LEU A 38 -5.38 -12.48 3.96
N SER A 39 -6.11 -12.97 4.95
CA SER A 39 -6.08 -14.37 5.37
C SER A 39 -7.50 -14.93 5.41
N GLU A 40 -7.63 -16.25 5.37
CA GLU A 40 -8.89 -16.94 5.64
C GLU A 40 -9.16 -17.08 7.15
N HIS A 41 -8.11 -17.04 7.98
CA HIS A 41 -8.18 -17.25 9.42
C HIS A 41 -7.52 -16.10 10.18
N PRO A 42 -8.11 -15.64 11.30
CA PRO A 42 -7.51 -14.61 12.13
C PRO A 42 -6.31 -15.14 12.93
N GLY A 43 -5.41 -14.24 13.34
CA GLY A 43 -4.25 -14.55 14.18
C GLY A 43 -2.91 -14.45 13.44
N GLY A 44 -1.82 -14.66 14.20
CA GLY A 44 -0.46 -14.47 13.69
C GLY A 44 -0.23 -13.02 13.25
N GLN A 45 0.03 -12.83 11.96
CA GLN A 45 0.25 -11.51 11.35
C GLN A 45 -1.04 -10.79 10.93
N PHE A 46 -2.21 -11.40 11.16
CA PHE A 46 -3.51 -10.90 10.74
C PHE A 46 -4.38 -10.53 11.95
N ASN A 47 -5.17 -9.46 11.82
CA ASN A 47 -6.10 -9.03 12.85
C ASN A 47 -7.39 -9.88 12.86
N ALA A 48 -8.34 -9.53 13.73
CA ALA A 48 -9.63 -10.22 13.84
C ALA A 48 -10.49 -10.16 12.55
N GLN A 49 -10.23 -9.18 11.68
CA GLN A 49 -10.86 -9.04 10.35
C GLN A 49 -10.04 -9.72 9.25
N CYS A 50 -9.07 -10.57 9.61
CA CYS A 50 -8.17 -11.27 8.71
C CYS A 50 -7.35 -10.36 7.78
N ARG A 51 -7.05 -9.13 8.21
CA ARG A 51 -6.22 -8.16 7.49
C ARG A 51 -4.82 -8.09 8.07
N HIS A 52 -3.80 -8.04 7.20
CA HIS A 52 -2.40 -8.06 7.63
C HIS A 52 -2.06 -6.80 8.44
N ILE A 53 -1.65 -7.00 9.70
CA ILE A 53 -1.41 -5.93 10.69
C ILE A 53 -0.30 -5.00 10.20
N GLY A 54 0.75 -5.55 9.60
CA GLY A 54 1.85 -4.78 9.01
C GLY A 54 1.40 -3.89 7.85
N ALA A 55 0.47 -4.37 7.02
CA ALA A 55 -0.01 -3.61 5.88
C ALA A 55 -0.88 -2.42 6.34
N ILE A 56 -1.73 -2.65 7.35
CA ILE A 56 -2.52 -1.59 8.00
C ILE A 56 -1.59 -0.53 8.63
N ARG A 57 -0.56 -0.96 9.37
CA ARG A 57 0.43 -0.06 9.99
C ARG A 57 1.10 0.83 8.94
N ILE A 58 1.53 0.23 7.82
CA ILE A 58 2.14 0.98 6.73
C ILE A 58 1.14 1.95 6.10
N GLY A 59 -0.10 1.53 5.85
CA GLY A 59 -1.17 2.39 5.32
C GLY A 59 -1.38 3.65 6.17
N ARG A 60 -1.49 3.50 7.49
CA ARG A 60 -1.58 4.63 8.43
C ARG A 60 -0.37 5.56 8.36
N ARG A 61 0.83 5.01 8.18
CA ARG A 61 2.05 5.83 8.07
C ARG A 61 2.11 6.60 6.75
N LEU A 62 1.70 5.97 5.66
CA LEU A 62 1.60 6.63 4.35
C LEU A 62 0.54 7.74 4.37
N ASP A 63 -0.62 7.50 5.00
CA ASP A 63 -1.65 8.52 5.20
C ASP A 63 -1.11 9.71 6.01
N ALA A 64 -0.37 9.46 7.10
CA ALA A 64 0.23 10.51 7.90
C ALA A 64 1.29 11.34 7.15
N ILE A 65 1.98 10.77 6.16
CA ILE A 65 3.03 11.46 5.38
C ILE A 65 2.45 12.27 4.23
N GLY A 66 1.49 11.69 3.50
CA GLY A 66 1.03 12.26 2.23
C GLY A 66 -0.44 12.03 1.92
N GLY A 67 -1.22 11.58 2.92
CA GLY A 67 -2.64 11.31 2.82
C GLY A 67 -3.00 10.26 1.76
N LEU A 68 -4.26 10.33 1.32
CA LEU A 68 -4.79 9.49 0.25
C LEU A 68 -3.92 9.48 -1.03
N PRO A 69 -3.37 10.62 -1.53
CA PRO A 69 -2.51 10.61 -2.72
C PRO A 69 -1.28 9.69 -2.60
N LEU A 70 -0.66 9.65 -1.42
CA LEU A 70 0.49 8.76 -1.18
C LEU A 70 0.06 7.30 -1.04
N MET A 71 -1.07 7.04 -0.38
CA MET A 71 -1.62 5.68 -0.33
C MET A 71 -1.93 5.14 -1.73
N GLN A 72 -2.57 5.94 -2.59
CA GLN A 72 -2.87 5.56 -3.99
C GLN A 72 -1.59 5.33 -4.80
N TYR A 73 -0.57 6.17 -4.59
CA TYR A 73 0.74 5.98 -5.20
C TYR A 73 1.37 4.64 -4.80
N ALA A 74 1.32 4.28 -3.51
CA ALA A 74 1.85 3.02 -3.00
C ALA A 74 1.07 1.80 -3.54
N GLN A 75 -0.27 1.86 -3.58
CA GLN A 75 -1.11 0.82 -4.17
C GLN A 75 -0.73 0.60 -5.65
N GLU A 76 -0.51 1.66 -6.43
CA GLU A 76 -0.10 1.54 -7.83
C GLU A 76 1.31 0.93 -7.97
N GLN A 77 2.22 1.19 -7.02
CA GLN A 77 3.52 0.50 -6.99
C GLN A 77 3.37 -1.00 -6.72
N VAL A 78 2.48 -1.39 -5.80
CA VAL A 78 2.17 -2.80 -5.52
C VAL A 78 1.54 -3.45 -6.75
N ARG A 79 0.58 -2.80 -7.41
CA ARG A 79 -0.01 -3.27 -8.66
C ARG A 79 1.04 -3.57 -9.72
N ARG A 80 2.01 -2.67 -9.91
CA ARG A 80 3.07 -2.82 -10.91
C ARG A 80 4.08 -3.91 -10.56
N LYS A 81 4.46 -4.04 -9.28
CA LYS A 81 5.58 -4.90 -8.85
C LYS A 81 5.16 -6.27 -8.29
N ALA A 82 3.92 -6.40 -7.85
CA ALA A 82 3.36 -7.62 -7.24
C ALA A 82 2.12 -8.15 -8.01
N GLY A 83 1.45 -7.32 -8.79
CA GLY A 83 0.36 -7.72 -9.68
C GLY A 83 -1.02 -7.25 -9.20
N LYS A 84 -2.02 -7.41 -10.08
CA LYS A 84 -3.38 -6.88 -9.87
C LYS A 84 -4.09 -7.51 -8.67
N ASN A 85 -3.98 -8.84 -8.48
CA ASN A 85 -4.67 -9.54 -7.39
C ASN A 85 -4.21 -9.04 -6.01
N LEU A 86 -2.89 -9.03 -5.78
CA LEU A 86 -2.31 -8.52 -4.54
C LEU A 86 -2.62 -7.04 -4.32
N SER A 87 -2.70 -6.25 -5.40
CA SER A 87 -3.16 -4.86 -5.32
C SER A 87 -4.58 -4.77 -4.79
N SER A 88 -5.51 -5.58 -5.29
CA SER A 88 -6.89 -5.60 -4.80
C SER A 88 -6.98 -6.08 -3.35
N HIS A 89 -6.21 -7.09 -2.97
CA HIS A 89 -6.14 -7.53 -1.56
C HIS A 89 -5.64 -6.41 -0.65
N LEU A 90 -4.68 -5.61 -1.09
CA LEU A 90 -4.20 -4.45 -0.35
C LEU A 90 -5.29 -3.38 -0.20
N GLU A 91 -6.10 -3.13 -1.23
CA GLU A 91 -7.22 -2.19 -1.17
C GLU A 91 -8.21 -2.59 -0.06
N TYR A 92 -8.56 -3.88 0.01
CA TYR A 92 -9.41 -4.41 1.09
C TYR A 92 -8.72 -4.38 2.46
N ALA A 93 -7.42 -4.66 2.52
CA ALA A 93 -6.66 -4.58 3.76
C ALA A 93 -6.59 -3.15 4.32
N TRP A 94 -6.70 -2.14 3.44
CA TRP A 94 -6.75 -0.72 3.79
C TRP A 94 -8.17 -0.15 3.92
N ASP A 95 -9.21 -0.96 3.86
CA ASP A 95 -10.55 -0.50 4.18
C ASP A 95 -10.58 0.17 5.57
N GLU A 96 -11.20 1.33 5.71
CA GLU A 96 -11.20 2.12 6.96
C GLU A 96 -9.79 2.51 7.50
N VAL A 97 -8.74 2.45 6.68
CA VAL A 97 -7.38 2.87 7.08
C VAL A 97 -7.11 4.30 6.62
N GLY A 98 -7.06 5.22 7.58
CA GLY A 98 -6.74 6.63 7.30
C GLY A 98 -7.78 7.25 6.39
N SER A 99 -7.33 7.92 5.33
CA SER A 99 -8.21 8.53 4.31
C SER A 99 -8.65 7.56 3.21
N TRP A 100 -8.32 6.27 3.31
CA TRP A 100 -8.71 5.27 2.31
C TRP A 100 -10.20 4.93 2.46
N ILE A 101 -10.98 5.25 1.43
CA ILE A 101 -12.41 4.94 1.34
C ILE A 101 -12.56 3.96 0.18
N HIS A 102 -13.06 2.77 0.48
CA HIS A 102 -13.37 1.73 -0.50
C HIS A 102 -14.65 2.09 -1.28
#